data_AF-A0A960L463-F1
#
_entry.id   AF-A0A960L463-F1
#
_cell.length_a   1.000
_cell.length_b   1.000
_cell.length_c   1.000
_cell.angle_alpha   90.00
_cell.angle_beta   90.00
_cell.angle_gamma   90.00
#
_symmetry.space_group_name_H-M   'P 1'
#
loop_
_entity.id
_entity.type
_entity.pdbx_description
1 polymer ?
#
loop_
_entity_poly.entity_id
_entity_poly.type
_entity_poly.pdbx_seq_one_letter_code
_entity_poly.pdbx_strand_id
1 'polypeptide(L)'
;ATVMQMVYAGAPVKGVVSFHGALPLPRASLSIKNSAKILIAHGGADPFLTPERIAEFKLGLDGVGLDWHMVTYGGAQHGFTNPSANQYGMKGVQYQEQADKRSWGHMKLFFDELFQ
;
A
#
# COMPACT_ATOMS: atom_id res chain seq x y z
N ALA A 1 1.35 5.13 5.55
CA ALA A 1 0.91 4.64 6.88
C ALA A 1 -0.52 5.06 7.20
N THR A 2 -0.88 6.34 6.97
CA THR A 2 -2.18 6.93 7.33
C THR A 2 -3.40 6.12 6.90
N VAL A 3 -3.50 5.76 5.61
CA VAL A 3 -4.68 5.07 5.08
C VAL A 3 -4.89 3.68 5.70
N MET A 4 -3.81 2.96 6.02
CA MET A 4 -3.90 1.68 6.75
C MET A 4 -4.43 1.89 8.16
N GLN A 5 -3.95 2.94 8.85
CA GLN A 5 -4.44 3.29 10.19
C GLN A 5 -5.92 3.70 10.17
N MET A 6 -6.41 4.32 9.09
CA MET A 6 -7.85 4.61 8.94
C MET A 6 -8.67 3.32 8.91
N VAL A 7 -8.23 2.30 8.16
CA VAL A 7 -8.90 0.98 8.14
C VAL A 7 -8.82 0.33 9.53
N TYR A 8 -7.67 0.35 10.17
CA TYR A 8 -7.50 -0.22 11.52
C TYR A 8 -8.37 0.51 12.55
N ALA A 9 -8.55 1.82 12.42
CA ALA A 9 -9.39 2.62 13.31
C ALA A 9 -10.90 2.48 13.03
N GLY A 10 -11.31 1.69 12.02
CA GLY A 10 -12.73 1.55 11.70
C GLY A 10 -13.33 2.77 11.00
N ALA A 11 -12.51 3.56 10.29
CA ALA A 11 -13.03 4.70 9.53
C ALA A 11 -14.12 4.26 8.54
N PRO A 12 -15.18 5.05 8.33
CA PRO A 12 -16.30 4.69 7.46
C PRO A 12 -15.94 4.90 5.98
N VAL A 13 -15.01 4.08 5.47
CA VAL A 13 -14.54 4.10 4.08
C VAL A 13 -14.84 2.77 3.39
N LYS A 14 -15.17 2.81 2.09
CA LYS A 14 -15.36 1.60 1.29
C LYS A 14 -14.05 0.85 1.02
N GLY A 15 -12.94 1.58 0.93
CA GLY A 15 -11.61 1.00 0.77
C GLY A 15 -10.52 2.06 0.69
N VAL A 16 -9.27 1.61 0.70
CA VAL A 16 -8.09 2.47 0.69
C VAL A 16 -7.03 1.97 -0.28
N VAL A 17 -6.22 2.89 -0.78
CA VAL A 17 -5.08 2.58 -1.65
C VAL A 17 -3.81 3.18 -1.06
N SER A 18 -2.79 2.35 -0.86
CA SER A 18 -1.49 2.76 -0.33
C SER A 18 -0.42 2.66 -1.43
N PHE A 19 0.19 3.79 -1.78
CA PHE A 19 1.34 3.85 -2.69
C PHE A 19 2.62 3.96 -1.88
N HIS A 20 3.62 3.09 -2.15
CA HIS A 20 4.95 3.07 -1.50
C HIS A 20 4.88 3.34 0.02
N GLY A 21 3.87 2.79 0.69
CA GLY A 21 3.58 3.11 2.09
C GLY A 21 4.39 2.26 3.07
N ALA A 22 4.61 2.78 4.28
CA ALA A 22 5.41 2.14 5.35
C ALA A 22 4.84 0.85 6.00
N LEU A 23 3.78 0.24 5.46
CA LEU A 23 3.18 -1.04 5.90
C LEU A 23 3.10 -1.24 7.44
N PRO A 24 2.33 -0.41 8.18
CA PRO A 24 2.16 -0.60 9.62
C PRO A 24 1.36 -1.88 9.90
N LEU A 25 1.73 -2.64 10.94
CA LEU A 25 0.97 -3.83 11.35
C LEU A 25 -0.35 -3.44 12.02
N PRO A 26 -1.43 -4.21 11.83
CA PRO A 26 -2.60 -4.11 12.70
C PRO A 26 -2.20 -4.53 14.13
N ARG A 27 -2.80 -3.89 15.14
CA ARG A 27 -2.60 -4.29 16.54
C ARG A 27 -3.32 -5.61 16.81
N ALA A 28 -2.70 -6.53 17.55
CA ALA A 28 -3.29 -7.83 17.86
C ALA A 28 -4.65 -7.77 18.59
N SER A 29 -4.94 -6.68 19.29
CA SER A 29 -6.21 -6.45 19.99
C SER A 29 -7.32 -5.82 19.13
N LEU A 30 -7.04 -5.50 17.86
CA LEU A 30 -8.04 -4.89 16.98
C LEU A 30 -9.04 -5.92 16.49
N SER A 31 -10.28 -5.79 16.94
CA SER A 31 -11.43 -6.35 16.22
C SER A 31 -11.80 -5.37 15.12
N ILE A 32 -11.29 -5.61 13.91
CA ILE A 32 -11.64 -4.80 12.75
C ILE A 32 -13.05 -5.19 12.30
N LYS A 33 -14.01 -4.29 12.52
CA LYS A 33 -15.44 -4.50 12.22
C LYS A 33 -15.92 -3.73 10.98
N ASN A 34 -14.99 -3.37 10.09
CA ASN A 34 -15.35 -2.71 8.83
C ASN A 34 -15.14 -3.66 7.64
N SER A 35 -15.81 -3.35 6.55
CA SER A 35 -15.71 -4.06 5.28
C SER A 35 -14.84 -3.30 4.27
N ALA A 36 -13.89 -2.49 4.76
CA ALA A 36 -13.03 -1.71 3.88
C ALA A 36 -12.06 -2.63 3.14
N LYS A 37 -12.01 -2.51 1.81
CA LYS A 37 -11.03 -3.23 0.99
C LYS A 37 -9.71 -2.47 0.90
N ILE A 38 -8.62 -3.16 0.59
CA ILE A 38 -7.27 -2.57 0.59
C ILE A 38 -6.50 -2.95 -0.68
N LEU A 39 -6.02 -1.94 -1.40
CA LEU A 39 -4.98 -2.11 -2.43
C LEU A 39 -3.65 -1.54 -1.93
N ILE A 40 -2.61 -2.38 -1.93
CA ILE A 40 -1.23 -1.97 -1.66
C ILE A 40 -0.43 -1.94 -2.97
N ALA A 41 -0.01 -0.76 -3.39
CA ALA A 41 0.89 -0.54 -4.53
C ALA A 41 2.33 -0.36 -4.02
N HIS A 42 3.12 -1.43 -4.08
CA HIS A 42 4.44 -1.48 -3.46
C HIS A 42 5.59 -1.51 -4.48
N GLY A 43 6.66 -0.77 -4.18
CA GLY A 43 7.87 -0.80 -4.98
C GLY A 43 8.73 -2.03 -4.64
N GLY A 44 8.98 -2.90 -5.61
CA GLY A 44 9.72 -4.15 -5.39
C GLY A 44 11.22 -4.00 -5.14
N ALA A 45 11.76 -2.78 -5.26
CA ALA A 45 13.14 -2.43 -4.91
C ALA A 45 13.18 -1.30 -3.85
N ASP A 46 12.09 -1.07 -3.11
CA ASP A 46 12.04 -0.11 -2.02
C ASP A 46 12.96 -0.55 -0.87
N PRO A 47 14.05 0.17 -0.58
CA PRO A 47 15.02 -0.26 0.42
C PRO A 47 14.56 0.01 1.86
N PHE A 48 13.45 0.71 2.06
CA PHE A 48 12.95 1.06 3.39
C PHE A 48 12.12 -0.07 4.03
N LEU A 49 11.83 -1.13 3.28
CA LEU A 49 11.06 -2.28 3.74
C LEU A 49 11.83 -3.58 3.45
N THR A 50 12.10 -4.35 4.48
CA THR A 50 12.73 -5.67 4.31
C THR A 50 11.70 -6.71 3.84
N PRO A 51 12.13 -7.80 3.19
CA PRO A 51 11.25 -8.91 2.84
C PRO A 51 10.49 -9.48 4.05
N GLU A 52 11.14 -9.56 5.21
CA GLU A 52 10.56 -10.04 6.46
C GLU A 52 9.45 -9.11 6.93
N ARG A 53 9.66 -7.80 6.86
CA ARG A 53 8.63 -6.81 7.22
C ARG A 53 7.41 -6.90 6.31
N ILE A 54 7.61 -7.13 5.01
CA ILE A 54 6.52 -7.33 4.06
C ILE A 54 5.77 -8.63 4.38
N ALA A 55 6.48 -9.71 4.70
CA ALA A 55 5.87 -10.99 5.09
C ALA A 55 5.05 -10.87 6.37
N GLU A 56 5.59 -10.25 7.42
CA GLU A 56 4.86 -9.97 8.66
C GLU A 56 3.61 -9.14 8.41
N PHE A 57 3.69 -8.13 7.54
CA PHE A 57 2.54 -7.30 7.21
C PHE A 57 1.42 -8.09 6.55
N LYS A 58 1.73 -8.95 5.58
CA LYS A 58 0.75 -9.83 4.92
C LYS A 58 0.07 -10.76 5.93
N LEU A 59 0.87 -11.44 6.75
CA LEU A 59 0.35 -12.30 7.82
C LEU A 59 -0.54 -11.53 8.81
N GLY A 60 -0.16 -10.29 9.13
CA GLY A 60 -0.93 -9.42 9.99
C GLY A 60 -2.30 -9.06 9.41
N LEU A 61 -2.39 -8.77 8.11
CA LEU A 61 -3.66 -8.51 7.42
C LEU A 61 -4.53 -9.78 7.33
N ASP A 62 -3.92 -10.92 7.02
CA ASP A 62 -4.62 -12.22 6.98
C ASP A 62 -5.21 -12.57 8.35
N GLY A 63 -4.46 -12.34 9.42
CA GLY A 63 -4.89 -12.63 10.80
C GLY A 63 -6.09 -11.80 11.29
N VAL A 64 -6.39 -10.66 10.63
CA VAL A 64 -7.54 -9.81 10.96
C VAL A 64 -8.69 -9.92 9.95
N GLY A 65 -8.57 -10.80 8.94
CA GLY A 65 -9.63 -11.09 7.98
C GLY A 65 -10.00 -9.92 7.06
N LEU A 66 -9.07 -9.01 6.80
CA LEU A 66 -9.27 -7.90 5.88
C LEU A 66 -9.26 -8.37 4.42
N ASP A 67 -10.10 -7.78 3.57
CA ASP A 67 -10.00 -7.96 2.12
C ASP A 67 -8.88 -7.07 1.58
N TRP A 68 -7.77 -7.69 1.16
CA TRP A 68 -6.60 -6.98 0.69
C TRP A 68 -5.97 -7.67 -0.51
N HIS A 69 -5.34 -6.87 -1.36
CA HIS A 69 -4.36 -7.36 -2.32
C HIS A 69 -3.18 -6.39 -2.45
N MET A 70 -2.03 -6.95 -2.82
CA MET A 70 -0.79 -6.21 -2.99
C MET A 70 -0.23 -6.45 -4.38
N VAL A 71 0.09 -5.37 -5.08
CA VAL A 71 0.81 -5.40 -6.35
C VAL A 71 2.22 -4.88 -6.14
N THR A 72 3.21 -5.69 -6.48
CA THR A 72 4.62 -5.33 -6.41
C THR A 72 5.14 -4.93 -7.79
N TYR A 73 5.64 -3.71 -7.92
CA TYR A 73 6.24 -3.21 -9.16
C TYR A 73 7.75 -3.46 -9.13
N GLY A 74 8.23 -4.42 -9.92
CA GLY A 74 9.66 -4.76 -9.99
C GLY A 74 10.54 -3.57 -10.36
N GLY A 75 11.70 -3.46 -9.72
CA GLY A 75 12.62 -2.32 -9.88
C GLY A 75 12.19 -1.05 -9.16
N ALA A 76 10.93 -0.95 -8.73
CA ALA A 76 10.41 0.26 -8.11
C ALA A 76 10.92 0.53 -6.70
N GLN A 77 11.63 1.64 -6.52
CA GLN A 77 12.01 2.19 -5.22
C GLN A 77 10.86 3.00 -4.57
N HIS A 78 11.14 3.62 -3.43
CA HIS A 78 10.21 4.50 -2.74
C HIS A 78 9.89 5.75 -3.57
N GLY A 79 8.71 6.33 -3.37
CA GLY A 79 8.29 7.55 -4.07
C GLY A 79 8.09 7.39 -5.58
N PHE A 80 7.94 6.15 -6.09
CA PHE A 80 7.88 5.86 -7.53
C PHE A 80 6.78 6.59 -8.31
N THR A 81 5.74 7.11 -7.62
CA THR A 81 4.64 7.89 -8.20
C THR A 81 4.87 9.41 -8.18
N ASN A 82 5.97 9.90 -7.60
CA ASN A 82 6.23 11.33 -7.48
C ASN A 82 7.29 11.74 -8.52
N PRO A 83 6.93 12.49 -9.59
CA PRO A 83 7.87 12.95 -10.61
C PRO A 83 9.05 13.77 -10.05
N SER A 84 8.86 14.42 -8.91
CA SER A 84 9.91 15.20 -8.23
C SER A 84 10.77 14.37 -7.26
N ALA A 85 10.54 13.06 -7.13
CA ALA A 85 11.26 12.20 -6.18
C ALA A 85 12.80 12.29 -6.33
N ASN A 86 13.29 12.40 -7.56
CA ASN A 86 14.72 12.47 -7.83
C ASN A 86 15.36 13.77 -7.31
N GLN A 87 14.56 14.84 -7.17
CA GLN A 87 15.06 16.15 -6.72
C GLN A 87 15.44 16.15 -5.24
N TYR A 88 14.95 15.19 -4.45
CA TYR A 88 15.26 15.09 -3.02
C TYR A 88 16.68 14.56 -2.75
N GLY A 89 17.36 13.98 -3.76
CA GLY A 89 18.71 13.43 -3.59
C GLY A 89 18.82 12.30 -2.56
N MET A 90 17.71 11.68 -2.19
CA MET A 90 17.66 10.62 -1.19
C MET A 90 17.87 9.25 -1.85
N LYS A 91 18.85 8.49 -1.38
CA LYS A 91 19.07 7.10 -1.84
C LYS A 91 17.82 6.27 -1.54
N GLY A 92 17.32 5.54 -2.54
CA GLY A 92 16.11 4.72 -2.38
C GLY A 92 14.80 5.45 -2.67
N VAL A 93 14.84 6.72 -3.09
CA VAL A 93 13.66 7.52 -3.46
C VAL A 93 13.82 7.96 -4.91
N GLN A 94 13.00 7.42 -5.81
CA GLN A 94 13.15 7.67 -7.25
C GLN A 94 11.83 7.51 -8.01
N TYR A 95 11.55 8.49 -8.89
CA TYR A 95 10.42 8.46 -9.80
C TYR A 95 10.59 7.36 -10.85
N GLN A 96 9.53 6.59 -11.09
CA GLN A 96 9.51 5.56 -12.12
C GLN A 96 8.15 5.50 -12.83
N GLU A 97 8.12 6.12 -14.00
CA GLU A 97 6.93 6.35 -14.81
C GLU A 97 6.09 5.09 -15.08
N GLN A 98 6.72 3.94 -15.32
CA GLN A 98 5.98 2.71 -15.60
C GLN A 98 5.28 2.15 -14.36
N ALA A 99 5.91 2.23 -13.18
CA ALA A 99 5.29 1.81 -11.92
C ALA A 99 4.17 2.78 -11.54
N ASP A 100 4.39 4.08 -11.72
CA ASP A 100 3.40 5.14 -11.55
C ASP A 100 2.12 4.86 -12.37
N LYS A 101 2.25 4.79 -13.70
CA LYS A 101 1.12 4.53 -14.61
C LYS A 101 0.37 3.23 -14.30
N ARG A 102 1.11 2.13 -14.04
CA ARG A 102 0.50 0.83 -13.72
C ARG A 102 -0.25 0.88 -12.39
N SER A 103 0.36 1.47 -11.37
CA SER A 103 -0.26 1.59 -10.05
C SER A 103 -1.52 2.44 -10.07
N TRP A 104 -1.54 3.50 -10.86
CA TRP A 104 -2.72 4.31 -11.10
C TRP A 104 -3.82 3.52 -11.83
N GLY A 105 -3.44 2.69 -12.82
CA GLY A 105 -4.36 1.76 -13.47
C GLY A 105 -5.04 0.80 -12.50
N HIS A 106 -4.27 0.14 -11.65
CA HIS A 106 -4.82 -0.78 -10.64
C HIS A 106 -5.70 -0.06 -9.61
N MET A 107 -5.35 1.18 -9.21
CA MET A 107 -6.20 1.99 -8.33
C MET A 107 -7.57 2.26 -8.97
N LYS A 108 -7.61 2.61 -10.26
CA LYS A 108 -8.87 2.84 -10.96
C LYS A 108 -9.73 1.57 -11.02
N LEU A 109 -9.14 0.43 -11.38
CA LEU A 109 -9.84 -0.87 -11.38
C LEU A 109 -10.39 -1.22 -10.00
N PHE A 110 -9.61 -0.98 -8.94
CA PHE A 110 -10.05 -1.17 -7.56
C PHE A 110 -11.22 -0.25 -7.20
N PHE A 111 -11.21 1.00 -7.63
CA PHE A 111 -12.35 1.91 -7.41
C PHE A 111 -13.58 1.53 -8.23
N ASP A 112 -13.40 1.07 -9.46
CA ASP A 112 -14.49 0.55 -10.29
C ASP A 112 -15.18 -0.64 -9.60
N GLU A 113 -14.48 -1.45 -8.81
CA GLU A 113 -15.06 -2.51 -7.98
C GLU A 113 -15.83 -1.96 -6.76
N LEU A 114 -15.30 -0.94 -6.08
CA LEU A 114 -15.90 -0.38 -4.85
C LEU A 114 -17.17 0.45 -5.07
N PHE A 115 -17.30 1.05 -6.25
CA PHE A 115 -18.33 2.03 -6.58
C PHE A 115 -19.28 1.60 -7.70
N GLN A 116 -19.37 0.29 -7.94
CA GLN A 116 -20.47 -0.29 -8.73
C GLN A 116 -21.83 0.03 -8.09
#